data_AF-A0A410P7F3-F1
#
_entry.id   AF-A0A410P7F3-F1
#
_cell.length_a   1.000
_cell.length_b   1.000
_cell.length_c   1.000
_cell.angle_alpha   90.00
_cell.angle_beta   90.00
_cell.angle_gamma   90.00
#
_symmetry.space_group_name_H-M   'P 1'
#
loop_
_entity.id
_entity.type
_entity.pdbx_description
1 polymer ?
#
loop_
_entity_poly.entity_id
_entity_poly.type
_entity_poly.pdbx_seq_one_letter_code
_entity_poly.pdbx_strand_id
1 'polypeptide(L)'
;MSELKLEINTKNLERAIRLFPKELKYKIADGMDHATRKFLKIFKQTRLQGPPGIKGRPHGIFTHFSRASLLSQDIEGMGMVIFSDSKIARMHEQGATLKNPGGGKLAVPLSARKELFTSDGRLKKQYKQPRLLKNVIPIQLKGKTFLAKVKKKLRELIPIFVLKNSVRIRPRLMFYKTWDDMQNERIDILNKSIEKALNKV
;
A
#
# COMPACT_ATOMS: atom_id res chain seq x y z
N MET A 1 -16.96 -7.23 2.02
CA MET A 1 -16.53 -8.55 1.52
C MET A 1 -17.07 -8.67 0.11
N SER A 2 -16.24 -9.08 -0.84
CA SER A 2 -16.65 -9.44 -2.20
C SER A 2 -17.58 -10.65 -2.11
N GLU A 3 -18.73 -10.59 -2.79
CA GLU A 3 -19.64 -11.73 -2.89
C GLU A 3 -18.95 -12.86 -3.66
N LEU A 4 -18.89 -14.05 -3.06
CA LEU A 4 -18.30 -15.23 -3.70
C LEU A 4 -19.27 -15.73 -4.76
N LYS A 5 -18.84 -15.72 -6.03
CA LYS A 5 -19.66 -16.13 -7.18
C LYS A 5 -19.16 -17.39 -7.86
N LEU A 6 -17.95 -17.81 -7.50
CA LEU A 6 -17.25 -18.94 -8.10
C LEU A 6 -16.65 -19.79 -6.99
N GLU A 7 -16.71 -21.10 -7.17
CA GLU A 7 -16.09 -22.09 -6.30
C GLU A 7 -15.04 -22.89 -7.08
N ILE A 8 -14.07 -23.47 -6.37
CA ILE A 8 -13.09 -24.36 -6.97
C ILE A 8 -13.82 -25.65 -7.39
N ASN A 9 -13.57 -26.11 -8.62
CA ASN A 9 -14.12 -27.38 -9.08
C ASN A 9 -13.40 -28.56 -8.39
N THR A 10 -13.89 -28.94 -7.22
CA THR A 10 -13.31 -29.97 -6.34
C THR A 10 -13.23 -31.33 -7.03
N LYS A 11 -14.25 -31.71 -7.81
CA LYS A 11 -14.26 -32.97 -8.57
C LYS A 11 -13.11 -33.05 -9.58
N ASN A 12 -12.88 -31.98 -10.33
CA ASN A 12 -11.77 -31.93 -11.28
C ASN A 12 -10.42 -31.85 -10.57
N LEU A 13 -10.35 -31.15 -9.44
CA LEU A 13 -9.15 -31.07 -8.62
C LEU A 13 -8.75 -32.44 -8.09
N GLU A 14 -9.66 -33.17 -7.44
CA GLU A 14 -9.42 -34.53 -6.92
C GLU A 14 -8.97 -35.50 -8.02
N ARG A 15 -9.63 -35.43 -9.19
CA ARG A 15 -9.25 -36.23 -10.36
C ARG A 15 -7.83 -35.90 -10.83
N ALA A 16 -7.48 -34.62 -10.90
CA ALA A 16 -6.15 -34.19 -11.31
C ALA A 16 -5.07 -34.57 -10.29
N ILE A 17 -5.37 -34.52 -8.98
CA ILE A 17 -4.46 -34.98 -7.92
C ILE A 17 -4.15 -36.46 -8.09
N ARG A 18 -5.18 -37.29 -8.35
CA ARG A 18 -5.02 -38.73 -8.47
C ARG A 18 -4.27 -39.15 -9.74
N LEU A 19 -4.57 -38.50 -10.87
CA LEU A 19 -4.08 -38.93 -12.17
C LEU A 19 -2.77 -38.24 -12.57
N PHE A 20 -2.62 -36.95 -12.27
CA PHE A 20 -1.54 -36.09 -12.79
C PHE A 20 -1.00 -35.11 -11.74
N PRO A 21 -0.50 -35.59 -10.57
CA PRO A 21 -0.12 -34.72 -9.46
C PRO A 21 1.05 -33.77 -9.79
N LYS A 22 2.01 -34.21 -10.62
CA LYS A 22 3.16 -33.37 -11.01
C LYS A 22 2.72 -32.27 -11.97
N GLU A 23 1.94 -32.60 -12.99
CA GLU A 23 1.41 -31.66 -13.97
C GLU A 23 0.49 -30.65 -13.30
N LEU A 24 -0.39 -31.11 -12.40
CA LEU A 24 -1.25 -30.27 -11.60
C LEU A 24 -0.43 -29.26 -10.78
N LYS A 25 0.63 -29.71 -10.09
CA LYS A 25 1.51 -28.82 -9.32
C LYS A 25 2.11 -27.72 -10.20
N TYR A 26 2.63 -28.05 -11.38
CA TYR A 26 3.17 -27.06 -12.30
C TYR A 26 2.10 -26.08 -12.82
N LYS A 27 0.89 -26.58 -13.14
CA LYS A 27 -0.21 -25.73 -13.63
C LYS A 27 -0.80 -24.83 -12.56
N ILE A 28 -0.89 -25.30 -11.32
CA ILE A 28 -1.28 -24.47 -10.17
C ILE A 28 -0.22 -23.39 -9.93
N ALA A 29 1.07 -23.73 -9.95
CA ALA A 29 2.14 -22.74 -9.80
C ALA A 29 2.08 -21.65 -10.89
N ASP A 30 1.88 -22.03 -12.15
CA ASP A 30 1.69 -21.09 -13.27
C ASP A 30 0.43 -20.22 -13.10
N GLY A 31 -0.69 -20.83 -12.68
CA GLY A 31 -1.94 -20.12 -12.39
C GLY A 31 -1.77 -19.10 -11.25
N MET A 32 -1.07 -19.47 -10.18
CA MET A 32 -0.79 -18.58 -9.05
C MET A 32 0.13 -17.43 -9.44
N ASP A 33 1.13 -17.66 -10.29
CA ASP A 33 1.96 -16.58 -10.80
C ASP A 33 1.16 -15.63 -11.70
N HIS A 34 0.27 -16.15 -12.56
CA HIS A 34 -0.64 -15.32 -13.34
C HIS A 34 -1.56 -14.47 -12.45
N ALA A 35 -2.20 -15.06 -11.44
CA ALA A 35 -3.03 -14.35 -10.46
C ALA A 35 -2.23 -13.24 -9.76
N THR A 36 -0.98 -13.51 -9.40
CA THR A 36 -0.07 -12.56 -8.77
C THR A 36 0.26 -11.39 -9.70
N ARG A 37 0.65 -11.66 -10.96
CA ARG A 37 0.93 -10.60 -11.94
C ARG A 37 -0.29 -9.71 -12.18
N LYS A 38 -1.48 -10.32 -12.30
CA LYS A 38 -2.74 -9.59 -12.46
C LYS A 38 -3.04 -8.72 -11.24
N PHE A 39 -2.84 -9.25 -10.03
CA PHE A 39 -3.00 -8.49 -8.80
C PHE A 39 -2.08 -7.27 -8.76
N LEU A 40 -0.78 -7.46 -9.02
CA LEU A 40 0.19 -6.36 -9.00
C LEU A 40 -0.18 -5.28 -10.02
N LYS A 41 -0.71 -5.67 -11.18
CA LYS A 41 -1.23 -4.75 -12.20
C LYS A 41 -2.41 -3.94 -11.67
N ILE A 42 -3.45 -4.59 -11.14
CA ILE A 42 -4.65 -3.93 -10.60
C ILE A 42 -4.27 -3.02 -9.44
N PHE A 43 -3.47 -3.52 -8.51
CA PHE A 43 -3.01 -2.79 -7.34
C PHE A 43 -2.22 -1.53 -7.76
N LYS A 44 -1.32 -1.65 -8.73
CA LYS A 44 -0.58 -0.51 -9.29
C LYS A 44 -1.50 0.52 -9.92
N GLN A 45 -2.52 0.09 -10.66
CA GLN A 45 -3.46 0.97 -11.36
C GLN A 45 -4.46 1.66 -10.43
N THR A 46 -4.89 1.00 -9.36
CA THR A 46 -5.95 1.50 -8.49
C THR A 46 -5.44 2.16 -7.21
N ARG A 47 -4.36 1.63 -6.62
CA ARG A 47 -3.83 2.08 -5.32
C ARG A 47 -2.53 2.85 -5.44
N LEU A 48 -1.77 2.70 -6.53
CA LEU A 48 -0.45 3.33 -6.65
C LEU A 48 -0.37 4.59 -7.53
N GLN A 49 -1.50 5.16 -7.96
CA GLN A 49 -1.52 6.35 -8.83
C GLN A 49 -1.53 7.69 -8.09
N GLY A 50 -1.87 7.69 -6.79
CA GLY A 50 -2.11 8.92 -6.02
C GLY A 50 -3.44 8.84 -5.27
N PRO A 51 -3.93 9.95 -4.70
CA PRO A 51 -5.21 9.98 -3.97
C PRO A 51 -6.34 9.33 -4.77
N PRO A 52 -7.16 8.43 -4.19
CA PRO A 52 -7.24 8.07 -2.77
C PRO A 52 -6.11 7.14 -2.28
N GLY A 53 -5.44 6.42 -3.18
CA GLY A 53 -4.27 5.58 -2.91
C GLY A 53 -2.97 6.36 -2.66
N ILE A 54 -1.82 5.70 -2.75
CA ILE A 54 -0.49 6.27 -2.47
C ILE A 54 0.33 6.26 -3.75
N LYS A 55 0.86 7.41 -4.16
CA LYS A 55 1.68 7.47 -5.39
C LYS A 55 2.92 6.57 -5.25
N GLY A 56 2.96 5.50 -6.05
CA GLY A 56 4.10 4.59 -6.16
C GLY A 56 5.31 5.30 -6.74
N ARG A 57 6.51 4.94 -6.27
CA ARG A 57 7.78 5.51 -6.74
C ARG A 57 8.87 4.45 -6.79
N PRO A 58 9.90 4.65 -7.64
CA PRO A 58 11.17 3.93 -7.50
C PRO A 58 11.70 4.08 -6.07
N HIS A 59 12.07 2.98 -5.42
CA HIS A 59 12.50 2.91 -4.01
C HIS A 59 11.48 3.45 -2.99
N GLY A 60 10.19 3.46 -3.35
CA GLY A 60 9.11 3.90 -2.47
C GLY A 60 8.63 2.78 -1.53
N ILE A 61 7.54 3.05 -0.80
CA ILE A 61 6.89 2.08 0.11
C ILE A 61 6.66 0.70 -0.58
N PHE A 62 6.44 0.71 -1.89
CA PHE A 62 6.17 -0.50 -2.66
C PHE A 62 7.39 -1.41 -2.88
N THR A 63 8.62 -0.89 -2.82
CA THR A 63 9.83 -1.74 -2.94
C THR A 63 10.10 -2.56 -1.68
N HIS A 64 9.33 -2.34 -0.62
CA HIS A 64 9.43 -3.09 0.64
C HIS A 64 8.36 -4.18 0.78
N PHE A 65 7.57 -4.47 -0.26
CA PHE A 65 6.70 -5.63 -0.26
C PHE A 65 7.47 -6.83 -0.81
N SER A 66 7.68 -7.80 0.05
CA SER A 66 8.23 -9.09 -0.33
C SER A 66 7.08 -10.04 -0.62
N ARG A 67 7.28 -10.85 -1.66
CA ARG A 67 6.38 -11.95 -2.01
C ARG A 67 6.95 -13.22 -1.41
N ALA A 68 6.20 -13.86 -0.53
CA ALA A 68 6.43 -15.26 -0.21
C ALA A 68 5.34 -16.08 -0.87
N SER A 69 5.74 -16.94 -1.79
CA SER A 69 4.94 -18.12 -2.11
C SER A 69 5.12 -19.10 -0.97
N LEU A 70 4.03 -19.44 -0.29
CA LEU A 70 4.04 -20.56 0.64
C LEU A 70 4.13 -21.84 -0.20
N LEU A 71 5.34 -22.37 -0.31
CA LEU A 71 5.60 -23.69 -0.88
C LEU A 71 5.25 -24.73 0.19
N SER A 72 3.98 -25.11 0.22
CA SER A 72 3.53 -26.27 1.00
C SER A 72 3.75 -27.56 0.19
N GLN A 73 3.98 -28.68 0.88
CA GLN A 73 3.99 -30.01 0.26
C GLN A 73 2.58 -30.38 -0.24
N ASP A 74 1.55 -29.83 0.40
CA ASP A 74 0.14 -30.00 0.05
C ASP A 74 -0.45 -28.74 -0.59
N ILE A 75 -1.34 -28.93 -1.58
CA ILE A 75 -1.99 -27.86 -2.36
C ILE A 75 -2.77 -26.88 -1.47
N GLU A 76 -3.36 -27.38 -0.38
CA GLU A 76 -4.14 -26.57 0.57
C GLU A 76 -3.30 -25.51 1.31
N GLY A 77 -1.98 -25.74 1.44
CA GLY A 77 -1.04 -24.77 2.01
C GLY A 77 -0.40 -23.83 0.98
N MET A 78 -0.75 -23.96 -0.31
CA MET A 78 -0.23 -23.07 -1.36
C MET A 78 -0.95 -21.72 -1.30
N GLY A 79 -0.26 -20.70 -0.80
CA GLY A 79 -0.76 -19.34 -0.70
C GLY A 79 0.28 -18.32 -1.11
N MET A 80 -0.16 -17.10 -1.39
CA MET A 80 0.76 -15.96 -1.50
C MET A 80 0.57 -15.07 -0.27
N VAL A 81 1.64 -14.88 0.49
CA VAL A 81 1.68 -13.89 1.56
C VAL A 81 2.56 -12.75 1.07
N ILE A 82 2.00 -11.54 1.12
CA ILE A 82 2.76 -10.33 0.88
C ILE A 82 2.98 -9.64 2.21
N PHE A 83 4.25 -9.52 2.57
CA PHE A 83 4.71 -8.92 3.82
C PHE A 83 5.50 -7.66 3.53
N SER A 84 5.38 -6.67 4.41
CA SER A 84 6.24 -5.50 4.39
C SER A 84 6.69 -5.15 5.79
N ASP A 85 8.00 -5.09 5.96
CA ASP A 85 8.64 -4.70 7.23
C ASP A 85 8.56 -3.18 7.47
N SER A 86 8.07 -2.43 6.48
CA SER A 86 7.92 -0.98 6.60
C SER A 86 6.77 -0.62 7.53
N LYS A 87 7.10 -0.05 8.69
CA LYS A 87 6.11 0.53 9.63
C LYS A 87 5.17 1.53 8.93
N ILE A 88 5.69 2.29 7.96
CA ILE A 88 4.90 3.26 7.18
C ILE A 88 3.93 2.54 6.23
N ALA A 89 4.36 1.46 5.58
CA ALA A 89 3.47 0.62 4.79
C ALA A 89 2.30 0.10 5.63
N ARG A 90 2.60 -0.43 6.81
CA ARG A 90 1.58 -0.96 7.73
C ARG A 90 0.59 0.11 8.18
N MET A 91 1.06 1.31 8.52
CA MET A 91 0.19 2.45 8.84
C MET A 91 -0.72 2.85 7.67
N HIS A 92 -0.24 2.69 6.44
CA HIS A 92 -1.02 2.97 5.25
C HIS A 92 -1.97 1.85 4.85
N GLU A 93 -1.74 0.62 5.33
CA GLU A 93 -2.65 -0.51 5.18
C GLU A 93 -3.77 -0.47 6.21
N GLN A 94 -3.41 -0.42 7.49
CA GLN A 94 -4.36 -0.53 8.61
C GLN A 94 -4.95 0.83 9.02
N GLY A 95 -4.32 1.93 8.61
CA GLY A 95 -4.54 3.24 9.22
C GLY A 95 -3.74 3.39 10.52
N ALA A 96 -3.52 4.64 10.94
CA ALA A 96 -2.83 4.93 12.19
C ALA A 96 -3.11 6.33 12.69
N THR A 97 -2.92 6.55 13.99
CA THR A 97 -2.81 7.89 14.56
C THR A 97 -1.38 8.13 14.99
N LEU A 98 -0.69 9.05 14.31
CA LEU A 98 0.64 9.47 14.70
C LEU A 98 0.55 10.48 15.84
N LYS A 99 1.34 10.27 16.89
CA LYS A 99 1.61 11.21 17.98
C LYS A 99 3.13 11.32 18.14
N ASN A 100 3.60 12.44 18.67
CA ASN A 100 5.01 12.56 19.05
C ASN A 100 5.25 11.75 20.33
N PRO A 101 6.23 10.83 20.37
CA PRO A 101 6.52 10.04 21.57
C PRO A 101 6.84 10.92 22.80
N GLY A 102 7.51 12.05 22.59
CA GLY A 102 7.86 12.99 23.67
C GLY A 102 6.77 14.02 24.00
N GLY A 103 5.49 13.78 23.65
CA GLY A 103 4.36 14.65 23.97
C GLY A 103 4.28 15.98 23.20
N GLY A 104 5.33 16.37 22.48
CA GLY A 104 5.37 17.62 21.71
C GLY A 104 4.44 17.64 20.49
N LYS A 105 4.17 18.85 19.96
CA LYS A 105 3.36 18.99 18.74
C LYS A 105 4.09 18.47 17.49
N LEU A 106 3.37 17.83 16.58
CA LEU A 106 3.81 17.43 15.25
C LEU A 106 3.67 18.60 14.28
N ALA A 107 4.73 18.90 13.54
CA ALA A 107 4.70 19.90 12.48
C ALA A 107 4.19 19.27 11.17
N VAL A 108 2.99 19.66 10.75
CA VAL A 108 2.34 19.15 9.54
C VAL A 108 2.38 20.22 8.46
N PRO A 109 3.00 19.96 7.29
CA PRO A 109 3.14 20.97 6.24
C PRO A 109 1.79 21.33 5.66
N LEU A 110 1.58 22.62 5.38
CA LEU A 110 0.34 23.10 4.80
C LEU A 110 0.28 22.75 3.31
N SER A 111 -0.63 21.86 2.93
CA SER A 111 -0.80 21.42 1.53
C SER A 111 -1.15 22.55 0.55
N ALA A 112 -1.78 23.63 1.05
CA ALA A 112 -2.07 24.82 0.25
C ALA A 112 -0.80 25.56 -0.21
N ARG A 113 0.33 25.38 0.48
CA ARG A 113 1.61 26.01 0.16
C ARG A 113 2.42 25.12 -0.79
N LYS A 114 2.12 25.22 -2.08
CA LYS A 114 2.76 24.42 -3.14
C LYS A 114 4.30 24.55 -3.12
N GLU A 115 4.82 25.70 -2.69
CA GLU A 115 6.26 25.98 -2.61
C GLU A 115 7.01 25.12 -1.59
N LEU A 116 6.32 24.52 -0.61
CA LEU A 116 6.90 23.57 0.34
C LEU A 116 7.23 22.23 -0.33
N PHE A 117 6.58 21.93 -1.44
CA PHE A 117 6.65 20.65 -2.10
C PHE A 117 7.46 20.71 -3.40
N THR A 118 8.07 19.59 -3.76
CA THR A 118 8.64 19.38 -5.10
C THR A 118 7.51 19.24 -6.12
N SER A 119 7.83 19.27 -7.42
CA SER A 119 6.90 18.93 -8.51
C SER A 119 6.16 17.61 -8.23
N ASP A 120 6.86 16.61 -7.70
CA ASP A 120 6.25 15.33 -7.38
C ASP A 120 5.37 15.33 -6.11
N GLY A 121 5.28 16.43 -5.37
CA GLY A 121 4.55 16.51 -4.10
C GLY A 121 5.33 16.07 -2.85
N ARG A 122 6.66 15.91 -2.91
CA ARG A 122 7.49 15.62 -1.72
C ARG A 122 7.79 16.90 -0.97
N LEU A 123 7.83 16.85 0.35
CA LEU A 123 8.34 17.97 1.14
C LEU A 123 9.82 18.21 0.79
N LYS A 124 10.18 19.44 0.40
CA LYS A 124 11.56 19.81 0.05
C LYS A 124 12.51 19.55 1.23
N LYS A 125 13.77 19.18 0.96
CA LYS A 125 14.78 18.78 1.97
C LYS A 125 14.86 19.77 3.13
N GLN A 126 14.90 21.07 2.83
CA GLN A 126 14.96 22.15 3.82
C GLN A 126 13.80 22.16 4.83
N TYR A 127 12.63 21.64 4.44
CA TYR A 127 11.43 21.63 5.29
C TYR A 127 11.23 20.28 6.02
N LYS A 128 12.07 19.27 5.78
CA LYS A 128 11.96 17.96 6.44
C LYS A 128 12.30 18.00 7.92
N GLN A 129 13.08 18.98 8.36
CA GLN A 129 13.49 19.16 9.75
C GLN A 129 12.99 20.53 10.24
N PRO A 130 11.70 20.65 10.62
CA PRO A 130 11.12 21.92 11.02
C PRO A 130 11.85 22.61 12.17
N ARG A 131 12.49 21.84 13.06
CA ARG A 131 13.29 22.33 14.19
C ARG A 131 14.55 23.10 13.78
N LEU A 132 15.09 22.83 12.60
CA LEU A 132 16.33 23.47 12.10
C LEU A 132 16.05 24.66 11.18
N LEU A 133 14.78 25.01 10.96
CA LEU A 133 14.43 26.15 10.13
C LEU A 133 14.83 27.46 10.81
N LYS A 134 15.55 28.32 10.08
CA LYS A 134 15.89 29.67 10.54
C LYS A 134 14.72 30.63 10.32
N ASN A 135 14.62 31.64 11.18
CA ASN A 135 13.60 32.71 11.11
C ASN A 135 12.17 32.16 11.10
N VAL A 136 11.89 31.21 11.99
CA VAL A 136 10.53 30.69 12.18
C VAL A 136 10.06 31.03 13.59
N ILE A 137 8.79 31.43 13.69
CA ILE A 137 8.13 31.74 14.97
C ILE A 137 6.80 31.00 15.06
N PRO A 138 6.38 30.57 16.26
CA PRO A 138 5.04 30.08 16.46
C PRO A 138 4.05 31.26 16.43
N ILE A 139 2.93 31.09 15.73
CA ILE A 139 1.82 32.04 15.73
C ILE A 139 0.51 31.31 16.01
N GLN A 140 -0.46 31.99 16.62
CA GLN A 140 -1.78 31.44 16.89
C GLN A 140 -2.82 32.12 15.99
N LEU A 141 -3.56 31.31 15.24
CA LEU A 141 -4.58 31.76 14.29
C LEU A 141 -5.79 30.84 14.40
N LYS A 142 -6.98 31.41 14.66
CA LYS A 142 -8.25 30.66 14.75
C LYS A 142 -8.16 29.42 15.65
N GLY A 143 -7.56 29.58 16.85
CA GLY A 143 -7.38 28.50 17.82
C GLY A 143 -6.33 27.44 17.46
N LYS A 144 -5.61 27.58 16.34
CA LYS A 144 -4.57 26.65 15.90
C LYS A 144 -3.20 27.30 16.01
N THR A 145 -2.20 26.52 16.41
CA THR A 145 -0.80 26.97 16.42
C THR A 145 -0.15 26.64 15.08
N PHE A 146 0.50 27.62 14.45
CA PHE A 146 1.25 27.46 13.22
C PHE A 146 2.72 27.80 13.46
N LEU A 147 3.59 27.17 12.68
CA LEU A 147 4.97 27.62 12.54
C LEU A 147 5.04 28.49 11.29
N ALA A 148 5.39 29.77 11.46
CA ALA A 148 5.45 30.74 10.38
C ALA A 148 6.88 31.20 10.12
N LYS A 149 7.26 31.30 8.84
CA LYS A 149 8.55 31.85 8.41
C LYS A 149 8.44 33.36 8.31
N VAL A 150 9.39 34.05 8.92
CA VAL A 150 9.53 35.51 8.88
C VAL A 150 10.39 35.89 7.68
N LYS A 151 9.80 36.59 6.71
CA LYS A 151 10.56 37.24 5.63
C LYS A 151 10.87 38.68 6.02
N LYS A 152 12.04 38.90 6.64
CA LYS A 152 12.47 40.21 7.15
C LYS A 152 12.36 41.34 6.10
N LYS A 153 12.77 41.08 4.85
CA LYS A 153 12.74 42.07 3.76
C LYS A 153 11.33 42.53 3.36
N LEU A 154 10.32 41.67 3.50
CA LEU A 154 8.94 41.94 3.06
C LEU A 154 7.98 42.15 4.23
N ARG A 155 8.48 42.14 5.48
CA ARG A 155 7.68 42.13 6.73
C ARG A 155 6.51 41.13 6.69
N GLU A 156 6.70 40.02 5.98
CA GLU A 156 5.66 39.03 5.73
C GLU A 156 5.84 37.81 6.65
N LEU A 157 4.74 37.37 7.27
CA LEU A 157 4.66 36.13 8.03
C LEU A 157 3.98 35.07 7.18
N ILE A 158 4.71 34.01 6.85
CA ILE A 158 4.19 32.93 6.00
C ILE A 158 4.02 31.67 6.84
N PRO A 159 2.78 31.27 7.18
CA PRO A 159 2.52 29.99 7.81
C PRO A 159 2.98 28.85 6.90
N ILE A 160 3.84 27.98 7.41
CA ILE A 160 4.42 26.84 6.67
C ILE A 160 4.00 25.49 7.25
N PHE A 161 3.82 25.39 8.58
CA PHE A 161 3.31 24.19 9.24
C PHE A 161 2.14 24.53 10.16
N VAL A 162 1.20 23.60 10.29
CA VAL A 162 0.27 23.56 11.42
C VAL A 162 0.82 22.60 12.47
N LEU A 163 0.86 23.03 13.72
CA LEU A 163 1.31 22.22 14.84
C LEU A 163 0.11 21.47 15.42
N LYS A 164 0.14 20.14 15.33
CA LYS A 164 -0.95 19.27 15.78
C LYS A 164 -0.46 18.27 16.83
N ASN A 165 -1.29 17.94 17.81
CA ASN A 165 -0.95 16.90 18.80
C ASN A 165 -0.97 15.50 18.18
N SER A 166 -1.80 15.29 17.16
CA SER A 166 -1.88 14.02 16.44
C SER A 166 -2.23 14.20 14.96
N VAL A 167 -1.89 13.19 14.16
CA VAL A 167 -2.24 13.11 12.74
C VAL A 167 -2.84 11.74 12.44
N ARG A 168 -4.08 11.72 11.95
CA ARG A 168 -4.72 10.49 11.49
C ARG A 168 -4.30 10.18 10.05
N ILE A 169 -3.69 9.03 9.86
CA ILE A 169 -3.43 8.40 8.57
C ILE A 169 -4.60 7.45 8.29
N ARG A 170 -5.28 7.68 7.17
CA ARG A 170 -6.33 6.76 6.68
C ARG A 170 -5.68 5.55 5.99
N PRO A 171 -6.33 4.37 6.00
CA PRO A 171 -6.01 3.28 5.09
C PRO A 171 -6.07 3.79 3.64
N ARG A 172 -4.95 3.67 2.92
CA ARG A 172 -4.82 4.11 1.52
C ARG A 172 -4.19 3.06 0.63
N LEU A 173 -3.37 2.19 1.22
CA LEU A 173 -2.72 1.11 0.50
C LEU A 173 -3.76 0.06 0.10
N MET A 174 -4.55 -0.43 1.05
CA MET A 174 -5.66 -1.37 0.83
C MET A 174 -5.22 -2.61 0.02
N PHE A 175 -4.04 -3.11 0.34
CA PHE A 175 -3.42 -4.27 -0.26
C PHE A 175 -4.30 -5.51 -0.09
N TYR A 176 -4.64 -5.86 1.15
CA TYR A 176 -5.43 -7.07 1.44
C TYR A 176 -6.80 -6.99 0.83
N LYS A 177 -7.45 -5.82 0.95
CA LYS A 177 -8.74 -5.58 0.28
C LYS A 177 -8.65 -5.78 -1.24
N THR A 178 -7.62 -5.24 -1.90
CA THR A 178 -7.47 -5.40 -3.35
C THR A 178 -7.19 -6.86 -3.73
N TRP A 179 -6.49 -7.61 -2.88
CA TRP A 179 -6.36 -9.05 -3.03
C TRP A 179 -7.72 -9.75 -2.88
N ASP A 180 -8.46 -9.49 -1.81
CA ASP A 180 -9.77 -10.12 -1.56
C ASP A 180 -10.81 -9.79 -2.64
N ASP A 181 -10.79 -8.56 -3.16
CA ASP A 181 -11.68 -8.13 -4.26
C ASP A 181 -11.43 -8.96 -5.55
N MET A 182 -10.24 -9.57 -5.72
CA MET A 182 -9.90 -10.46 -6.84
C MET A 182 -10.23 -11.94 -6.59
N GLN A 183 -10.84 -12.30 -5.46
CA GLN A 183 -11.06 -13.70 -5.08
C GLN A 183 -11.71 -14.54 -6.19
N ASN A 184 -12.81 -14.05 -6.80
CA ASN A 184 -13.48 -14.76 -7.89
C ASN A 184 -12.57 -14.93 -9.13
N GLU A 185 -11.79 -13.90 -9.49
CA GLU A 185 -10.86 -14.00 -10.62
C GLU A 185 -9.73 -15.00 -10.35
N ARG A 186 -9.27 -15.11 -9.11
CA ARG A 186 -8.29 -16.14 -8.73
C ARG A 186 -8.87 -17.54 -8.85
N ILE A 187 -10.11 -17.73 -8.41
CA ILE A 187 -10.80 -19.02 -8.51
C ILE A 187 -10.96 -19.42 -9.98
N ASP A 188 -11.34 -18.49 -10.87
CA ASP A 188 -11.39 -18.72 -12.32
C ASP A 188 -10.02 -19.15 -12.89
N ILE A 189 -8.94 -18.45 -12.50
CA ILE A 189 -7.57 -18.80 -12.94
C ILE A 189 -7.20 -20.21 -12.45
N LEU A 190 -7.51 -20.55 -11.20
CA LEU A 190 -7.22 -21.88 -10.64
C LEU A 190 -8.01 -22.98 -11.33
N ASN A 191 -9.31 -22.79 -11.57
CA ASN A 191 -10.15 -23.74 -12.30
C ASN A 191 -9.60 -23.99 -13.72
N LYS A 192 -9.19 -22.94 -14.44
CA LYS A 192 -8.53 -23.06 -15.74
C LYS A 192 -7.19 -23.81 -15.67
N SER A 193 -6.42 -23.63 -14.60
CA SER A 193 -5.18 -24.38 -14.39
C SER A 193 -5.43 -25.87 -14.14
N ILE A 194 -6.47 -26.20 -13.37
CA ILE A 194 -6.89 -27.60 -13.12
C ILE A 194 -7.34 -28.25 -14.43
N GLU A 195 -8.20 -27.58 -15.21
CA GLU A 195 -8.63 -28.09 -16.52
C GLU A 195 -7.46 -28.30 -17.48
N LYS A 196 -6.50 -27.36 -17.53
CA LYS A 196 -5.28 -27.52 -18.33
C LYS A 196 -4.41 -28.70 -17.89
N ALA A 197 -4.44 -29.08 -16.62
CA ALA A 197 -3.72 -30.28 -16.16
C ALA A 197 -4.42 -31.55 -16.66
N LEU A 198 -5.76 -31.56 -16.66
CA LEU A 198 -6.56 -32.68 -17.15
C LEU A 198 -6.54 -32.84 -18.68
N ASN A 199 -6.49 -31.73 -19.43
CA ASN A 199 -6.54 -31.72 -20.90
C ASN A 199 -5.17 -31.93 -21.59
N LYS A 200 -4.07 -32.00 -20.84
CA LYS A 200 -2.72 -32.17 -21.41
C LYS A 200 -2.39 -33.64 -21.72
N VAL A 201 -3.39 -34.51 -21.60
CA VAL A 201 -3.34 -35.96 -21.79
C VAL A 201 -4.31 -36.33 -22.91
#